data_AF-A0A919L906-F1
#
_entry.id   AF-A0A919L906-F1
#
_cell.length_a   1.000
_cell.length_b   1.000
_cell.length_c   1.000
_cell.angle_alpha   90.00
_cell.angle_beta   90.00
_cell.angle_gamma   90.00
#
_symmetry.space_group_name_H-M   'P 1'
#
loop_
_entity.id
_entity.type
_entity.pdbx_description
1 polymer ?
#
loop_
_entity_poly.entity_id
_entity_poly.type
_entity_poly.pdbx_seq_one_letter_code
_entity_poly.pdbx_strand_id
1 'polypeptide(L)' 'MPLEAGLLEILACPACHAPLTEEDTELTCTSQDCGLAYPIRDGIPVLLVDEARRPA' A
#
# COMPACT_ATOMS: atom_id res chain seq x y z
N MET A 1 29.19 -5.20 2.35
CA MET A 1 27.91 -4.54 2.70
C MET A 1 26.78 -5.44 2.19
N PRO A 2 26.34 -6.47 2.95
CA PRO A 2 25.18 -7.23 2.51
C PRO A 2 23.93 -6.48 2.96
N LEU A 3 23.03 -6.20 2.02
CA LEU A 3 21.65 -5.84 2.35
C LEU A 3 21.07 -7.04 3.10
N GLU A 4 20.78 -6.87 4.39
CA GLU A 4 20.32 -7.95 5.27
C GLU A 4 19.03 -8.59 4.74
N ALA A 5 18.90 -9.90 4.95
CA ALA A 5 17.87 -10.78 4.39
C ALA A 5 16.41 -10.49 4.84
N GLY A 6 16.13 -9.34 5.46
CA GLY A 6 14.80 -8.93 5.92
C GLY A 6 14.06 -7.96 4.97
N LEU A 7 14.64 -7.60 3.82
CA LEU A 7 14.24 -6.45 2.99
C LEU A 7 13.04 -6.64 2.04
N LEU A 8 12.23 -7.68 2.22
CA LEU A 8 11.03 -7.89 1.40
C LEU A 8 9.81 -8.08 2.29
N GLU A 9 9.50 -7.04 3.05
CA GLU A 9 8.20 -6.93 3.71
C GLU A 9 7.10 -6.89 2.65
N ILE A 10 6.26 -7.92 2.74
CA ILE A 10 5.02 -8.17 2.03
C ILE A 10 4.17 -6.89 2.05
N LEU A 11 4.16 -6.13 0.94
CA LEU A 11 3.26 -5.00 0.63
C LEU A 11 2.83 -4.14 1.82
N ALA A 12 3.61 -3.09 2.12
CA ALA A 12 3.27 -2.06 3.08
C ALA A 12 2.85 -0.75 2.41
N CYS A 13 2.03 0.04 3.10
CA CYS A 13 1.60 1.36 2.64
C CYS A 13 2.82 2.30 2.47
N PRO A 14 3.02 2.94 1.30
CA PRO A 14 4.15 3.84 1.08
C PRO A 14 4.12 5.12 1.94
N ALA A 15 2.95 5.50 2.48
CA ALA A 15 2.82 6.72 3.30
C ALA A 15 3.10 6.48 4.79
N CYS A 16 2.66 5.35 5.34
CA CYS A 16 2.69 5.09 6.78
C CYS A 16 3.30 3.73 7.17
N HIS A 17 3.71 2.93 6.20
CA HIS A 17 4.24 1.57 6.35
C HIS A 17 3.32 0.59 7.09
N ALA A 18 2.04 0.91 7.23
CA ALA A 18 1.06 -0.03 7.76
C ALA A 18 0.70 -1.12 6.74
N PRO A 19 0.19 -2.28 7.18
CA PRO A 19 -0.29 -3.33 6.29
C PRO A 19 -1.40 -2.84 5.34
N LEU A 20 -1.38 -3.36 4.12
CA LEU A 20 -2.41 -3.17 3.10
C LEU A 20 -3.34 -4.39 3.07
N THR A 21 -4.64 -4.15 2.89
CA THR A 21 -5.65 -5.18 2.63
C THR A 21 -6.12 -5.06 1.19
N GLU A 22 -6.22 -6.16 0.47
CA GLU A 22 -6.77 -6.19 -0.87
C GLU A 22 -8.31 -6.23 -0.81
N GLU A 23 -8.95 -5.29 -1.49
CA GLU A 23 -10.39 -5.15 -1.63
C GLU A 23 -10.74 -5.04 -3.11
N ASP A 24 -11.17 -6.15 -3.72
CA ASP A 24 -11.58 -6.31 -5.12
C ASP A 24 -10.60 -5.78 -6.17
N THR A 25 -10.55 -4.45 -6.35
CA THR A 25 -9.75 -3.75 -7.37
C THR A 25 -8.82 -2.68 -6.78
N GLU A 26 -8.67 -2.64 -5.46
CA GLU A 26 -7.80 -1.70 -4.76
C GLU A 26 -7.15 -2.32 -3.52
N LEU A 27 -6.07 -1.71 -3.04
CA LEU A 27 -5.41 -2.02 -1.78
C LEU A 27 -5.69 -0.91 -0.78
N THR A 28 -6.37 -1.21 0.30
CA THR A 28 -6.73 -0.25 1.34
C THR A 28 -5.76 -0.34 2.51
N CYS A 29 -5.28 0.81 2.99
CA CYS A 29 -4.44 0.88 4.17
C CYS A 29 -5.24 0.63 5.45
N THR A 30 -4.78 -0.31 6.28
CA THR A 30 -5.44 -0.67 7.55
C THR A 30 -5.27 0.36 8.67
N SER A 31 -4.37 1.34 8.50
CA SER A 31 -4.15 2.40 9.48
C SER A 31 -5.31 3.40 9.45
N GLN A 32 -5.93 3.66 10.60
CA GLN A 32 -7.01 4.63 10.76
C GLN A 32 -6.57 6.08 10.48
N ASP A 33 -5.28 6.39 10.68
CA ASP A 33 -4.73 7.73 10.45
C ASP A 33 -4.43 7.99 8.96
N CYS A 34 -4.31 6.91 8.16
CA CYS A 34 -3.97 6.99 6.74
C CYS A 34 -5.19 6.68 5.87
N GLY A 35 -5.74 5.47 6.02
CA GLY A 35 -6.91 4.96 5.31
C GLY A 35 -6.87 5.10 3.78
N LEU A 36 -5.68 5.27 3.20
CA LEU A 36 -5.50 5.46 1.77
C LEU A 36 -5.86 4.18 1.01
N ALA A 37 -6.57 4.33 -0.10
CA ALA A 37 -6.87 3.25 -1.04
C ALA A 37 -6.05 3.40 -2.33
N TYR A 38 -5.34 2.35 -2.72
CA TYR A 38 -4.44 2.32 -3.88
C TYR A 38 -5.06 1.47 -4.99
N PRO A 39 -5.37 2.03 -6.18
CA PRO A 39 -6.03 1.26 -7.23
C PRO A 39 -5.11 0.21 -7.86
N ILE A 40 -5.69 -0.90 -8.31
CA ILE A 40 -5.00 -1.92 -9.10
C ILE A 40 -5.34 -1.67 -10.58
N ARG A 41 -4.33 -1.42 -11.41
CA ARG A 41 -4.47 -1.20 -12.86
C ARG A 41 -3.72 -2.29 -13.61
N ASP A 42 -4.40 -2.98 -14.53
CA ASP A 42 -3.84 -4.09 -15.30
C ASP A 42 -3.23 -5.21 -14.42
N GLY A 43 -3.79 -5.42 -13.23
CA GLY A 43 -3.28 -6.37 -12.24
C GLY A 43 -2.04 -5.90 -11.47
N ILE A 44 -1.64 -4.64 -11.64
CA ILE A 44 -0.50 -4.01 -10.94
C ILE A 44 -1.03 -2.99 -9.92
N PRO A 45 -0.71 -3.15 -8.63
CA PRO A 45 -1.06 -2.15 -7.62
C PRO A 45 -0.30 -0.83 -7.82
N VAL A 46 -1.02 0.28 -7.88
CA VAL A 46 -0.44 1.62 -7.99
C VAL A 46 -0.19 2.18 -6.58
N LEU A 47 0.95 1.83 -5.99
CA LEU A 47 1.40 2.31 -4.67
C LEU A 47 2.01 3.71 -4.72
N LEU A 48 1.32 4.66 -5.37
CA LEU A 48 1.71 6.07 -5.41
C LEU A 48 0.77 6.88 -4.52
N VAL A 49 1.32 7.59 -3.55
CA VAL A 49 0.55 8.40 -2.59
C VAL A 49 -0.29 9.47 -3.30
N ASP A 50 0.23 10.02 -4.42
CA ASP A 50 -0.47 11.02 -5.22
C ASP A 50 -1.65 10.44 -6.04
N GLU A 51 -1.62 9.13 -6.33
CA GLU A 51 -2.71 8.43 -7.01
C GLU A 51 -3.65 7.72 -6.03
N ALA A 52 -3.32 7.73 -4.73
CA ALA A 52 -4.12 7.10 -3.70
C ALA A 52 -5.40 7.89 -3.43
N ARG A 53 -6.50 7.17 -3.23
CA ARG A 53 -7.77 7.72 -2.79
C ARG A 53 -7.73 7.97 -1.29
N ARG A 54 -8.13 9.17 -0.86
CA ARG A 54 -8.28 9.48 0.56
C ARG A 54 -9.61 8.95 1.08
N PRO A 55 -9.64 8.40 2.31
CA PRO A 55 -10.90 8.09 2.98
C PRO A 55 -11.66 9.42 3.19
N ALA A 56 -12.97 9.39 2.95
CA ALA A 56 -13.85 10.55 3.07
C ALA A 56 -14.14 10.91 4.54
#